data_AF-A0A6I7PQR9-F1
#
_entry.id   AF-A0A6I7PQR9-F1
#
_cell.length_a   1.000
_cell.length_b   1.000
_cell.length_c   1.000
_cell.angle_alpha   90.00
_cell.angle_beta   90.00
_cell.angle_gamma   90.00
#
_symmetry.space_group_name_H-M   'P 1'
#
loop_
_entity.id
_entity.type
_entity.pdbx_description
1 polymer ?
#
loop_
_entity_poly.entity_id
_entity_poly.type
_entity_poly.pdbx_seq_one_letter_code
_entity_poly.pdbx_strand_id
1 'polypeptide(L)'
;MMTSEIDKIEGLLTRVCQTLDIPDHLYEEAILRYEQVGEWLGADDSELKSFSPEIYPQGSFRLGTVIQPVTDANEYDIDLVCRLEIPKDEISQNRLKESVGKRLRQNEELRAALSEMRRCWRLSWSDSFHMDILPAIPNIEKQENGLLITDRELFRWQTSNPIDYSTWFISQMITELNKRRARLAKAEDVEIEAIPEWRVRTPLQRSIQILKRNRDLFCKDKEDEKPASIIITTLAAKAYSNETSIIESLKAIVSRMESFVKKENGKFVVPNPADENENFADKWNETPQKAALFFEWMRELKIQVQMIIGSTTTYRRSEPLIQSLVGTDVVAKALLPPQTDLLTKSNKSLASIPELGDIGHEQPIGTPESILYSAKLKGTVCMGTKRLWTVTKRPLPKNHSLLFEIETNTPPPKTFKWRVTNTGEEARSANDLRGGFIETEEKNYHKETTRYFGTHRIEGFVYKNGVCVARTGPMLIKIRN
;
A
#
# COMPACT_ATOMS: atom_id res chain seq x y z
N MET A 1 30.30 -20.48 3.29
CA MET A 1 29.76 -20.93 4.59
C MET A 1 28.48 -21.70 4.32
N MET A 2 28.27 -22.86 4.96
CA MET A 2 26.96 -23.53 4.88
C MET A 2 25.93 -22.68 5.62
N THR A 3 24.82 -22.35 4.96
CA THR A 3 23.66 -21.65 5.54
C THR A 3 23.11 -22.48 6.70
N SER A 4 22.91 -21.87 7.88
CA SER A 4 22.38 -22.58 9.04
C SER A 4 20.94 -23.05 8.79
N GLU A 5 20.46 -24.04 9.55
CA GLU A 5 19.06 -24.49 9.43
C GLU A 5 18.08 -23.33 9.72
N ILE A 6 18.41 -22.49 10.70
CA ILE A 6 17.62 -21.29 11.05
C ILE A 6 17.54 -20.32 9.87
N ASP A 7 18.65 -20.07 9.17
CA ASP A 7 18.66 -19.17 8.00
C ASP A 7 17.79 -19.72 6.86
N LYS A 8 17.75 -21.05 6.67
CA LYS A 8 16.88 -21.67 5.65
C LYS A 8 15.40 -21.52 6.02
N ILE A 9 15.06 -21.68 7.30
CA ILE A 9 13.69 -21.50 7.82
C ILE A 9 13.27 -20.04 7.67
N GLU A 10 14.13 -19.10 8.05
CA GLU A 10 13.89 -17.65 7.87
C GLU A 10 13.69 -17.30 6.39
N GLY A 11 14.50 -17.89 5.50
CA GLY A 11 14.36 -17.72 4.06
C GLY A 11 13.02 -18.24 3.52
N LEU A 12 12.52 -19.37 4.02
CA LEU A 12 11.20 -19.89 3.66
C LEU A 12 10.08 -19.00 4.18
N LEU A 13 10.12 -18.59 5.45
CA LEU A 13 9.15 -17.65 6.03
C LEU A 13 9.12 -16.32 5.28
N THR A 14 10.28 -15.83 4.85
CA THR A 14 10.38 -14.62 4.01
C THR A 14 9.63 -14.79 2.70
N ARG A 15 9.84 -15.90 1.97
CA ARG A 15 9.11 -16.18 0.72
C ARG A 15 7.61 -16.39 0.94
N VAL A 16 7.23 -17.06 2.03
CA VAL A 16 5.82 -17.21 2.44
C VAL A 16 5.17 -15.84 2.63
N CYS A 17 5.83 -14.92 3.32
CA CYS A 17 5.28 -13.58 3.51
C CYS A 17 5.20 -12.78 2.21
N GLN A 18 6.16 -12.95 1.29
CA GLN A 18 6.10 -12.34 -0.04
C GLN A 18 4.88 -12.82 -0.83
N THR A 19 4.51 -14.10 -0.70
CA THR A 19 3.27 -14.64 -1.30
C THR A 19 2.00 -14.06 -0.67
N LEU A 20 2.04 -13.68 0.61
CA LEU A 20 0.89 -13.11 1.33
C LEU A 20 0.71 -11.60 1.08
N ASP A 21 1.76 -10.92 0.61
CA ASP A 21 1.70 -9.51 0.30
C ASP A 21 0.66 -9.24 -0.80
N ILE A 22 0.03 -8.08 -0.71
CA ILE A 22 -0.59 -7.49 -1.90
C ILE A 22 0.51 -7.22 -2.93
N PRO A 23 0.39 -7.73 -4.17
CA PRO A 23 1.32 -7.43 -5.23
C PRO A 23 1.46 -5.92 -5.45
N ASP A 24 2.67 -5.46 -5.73
CA ASP A 24 2.96 -4.03 -5.88
C ASP A 24 2.07 -3.35 -6.94
N HIS A 25 1.73 -4.03 -8.03
CA HIS A 25 0.85 -3.50 -9.07
C HIS A 25 -0.60 -3.30 -8.57
N LEU A 26 -1.10 -4.20 -7.70
CA LEU A 26 -2.41 -4.04 -7.07
C LEU A 26 -2.38 -2.96 -5.99
N TYR A 27 -1.25 -2.80 -5.28
CA TYR A 27 -1.08 -1.70 -4.32
C TYR A 27 -1.14 -0.34 -5.02
N GLU A 28 -0.39 -0.19 -6.12
CA GLU A 28 -0.41 1.02 -6.95
C GLU A 28 -1.79 1.27 -7.57
N GLU A 29 -2.46 0.23 -8.06
CA GLU A 29 -3.83 0.34 -8.58
C GLU A 29 -4.80 0.79 -7.49
N ALA A 30 -4.72 0.24 -6.28
CA ALA A 30 -5.53 0.68 -5.15
C ALA A 30 -5.30 2.17 -4.85
N ILE A 31 -4.05 2.67 -4.88
CA ILE A 31 -3.77 4.10 -4.72
C ILE A 31 -4.50 4.92 -5.78
N LEU A 32 -4.33 4.58 -7.05
CA LEU A 32 -4.93 5.35 -8.14
C LEU A 32 -6.45 5.40 -8.02
N ARG A 33 -7.06 4.26 -7.70
CA ARG A 33 -8.52 4.16 -7.58
C ARG A 33 -9.06 5.00 -6.45
N TYR A 34 -8.47 4.95 -5.25
CA TYR A 34 -9.02 5.76 -4.15
C TYR A 34 -8.74 7.26 -4.34
N GLU A 35 -7.63 7.63 -4.97
CA GLU A 35 -7.35 9.04 -5.29
C GLU A 35 -8.35 9.56 -6.33
N GLN A 36 -8.69 8.77 -7.35
CA GLN A 36 -9.74 9.11 -8.33
C GLN A 36 -11.11 9.28 -7.67
N VAL A 37 -11.45 8.40 -6.72
CA VAL A 37 -12.67 8.56 -5.91
C VAL A 37 -12.61 9.86 -5.10
N GLY A 38 -11.46 10.21 -4.53
CA GLY A 38 -11.24 11.49 -3.85
C GLY A 38 -11.47 12.70 -4.74
N GLU A 39 -10.86 12.72 -5.93
CA GLU A 39 -11.08 13.77 -6.93
C GLU A 39 -12.56 13.87 -7.33
N TRP A 40 -13.24 12.73 -7.54
CA TRP A 40 -14.67 12.71 -7.84
C TRP A 40 -15.52 13.30 -6.71
N LEU A 41 -15.24 12.93 -5.46
CA LEU A 41 -15.92 13.47 -4.29
C LEU A 41 -15.68 14.98 -4.13
N GLY A 42 -14.49 15.46 -4.47
CA GLY A 42 -14.04 16.85 -4.34
C GLY A 42 -14.01 17.68 -5.62
N ALA A 43 -14.69 17.25 -6.69
CA ALA A 43 -14.78 18.00 -7.93
C ALA A 43 -15.63 19.28 -7.77
N ASP A 44 -15.46 20.26 -8.65
CA ASP A 44 -16.10 21.57 -8.53
C ASP A 44 -17.64 21.52 -8.64
N ASP A 45 -18.18 20.50 -9.31
CA ASP A 45 -19.61 20.24 -9.42
C ASP A 45 -20.19 19.45 -8.22
N SER A 46 -19.34 19.03 -7.28
CA SER A 46 -19.75 18.22 -6.13
C SER A 46 -20.34 19.10 -5.02
N GLU A 47 -21.54 18.73 -4.54
CA GLU A 47 -22.13 19.32 -3.33
C GLU A 47 -21.20 19.17 -2.10
N LEU A 48 -20.35 18.13 -2.10
CA LEU A 48 -19.40 17.87 -1.01
C LEU A 48 -18.20 18.82 -1.02
N LYS A 49 -17.91 19.51 -2.14
CA LYS A 49 -16.73 20.38 -2.30
C LYS A 49 -16.61 21.41 -1.18
N SER A 50 -17.74 21.98 -0.78
CA SER A 50 -17.83 22.98 0.30
C SER A 50 -17.32 22.47 1.66
N PHE A 51 -17.28 21.16 1.86
CA PHE A 51 -16.82 20.49 3.08
C PHE A 51 -15.40 19.91 2.95
N SER A 52 -14.64 20.31 1.93
CA SER A 52 -13.24 19.89 1.74
C SER A 52 -13.01 18.38 1.90
N PRO A 53 -13.63 17.53 1.05
CA PRO A 53 -13.55 16.08 1.18
C PRO A 53 -12.12 15.59 1.10
N GLU A 54 -11.69 14.85 2.11
CA GLU A 54 -10.39 14.21 2.17
C GLU A 54 -10.57 12.70 2.22
N ILE A 55 -9.93 11.99 1.27
CA ILE A 55 -9.90 10.53 1.25
C ILE A 55 -8.50 10.02 1.58
N TYR A 56 -8.41 9.06 2.49
CA TYR A 56 -7.14 8.42 2.84
C TYR A 56 -7.32 6.99 3.33
N PRO A 57 -6.31 6.13 3.17
CA PRO A 57 -6.36 4.76 3.66
C PRO A 57 -6.24 4.69 5.19
N GLN A 58 -6.92 3.70 5.75
CA GLN A 58 -6.79 3.26 7.13
C GLN A 58 -6.57 1.73 7.19
N GLY A 59 -6.67 1.15 8.39
CA GLY A 59 -6.69 -0.30 8.55
C GLY A 59 -5.42 -0.98 8.03
N SER A 60 -5.57 -2.23 7.58
CA SER A 60 -4.42 -3.07 7.26
C SER A 60 -3.59 -2.58 6.06
N PHE A 61 -4.22 -1.88 5.12
CA PHE A 61 -3.55 -1.28 3.98
C PHE A 61 -2.60 -0.17 4.41
N ARG A 62 -3.05 0.75 5.27
CA ARG A 62 -2.21 1.82 5.85
C ARG A 62 -1.06 1.27 6.68
N LEU A 63 -1.31 0.21 7.46
CA LEU A 63 -0.32 -0.38 8.35
C LEU A 63 0.69 -1.30 7.63
N GLY A 64 0.51 -1.57 6.34
CA GLY A 64 1.33 -2.52 5.58
C GLY A 64 1.21 -3.97 6.07
N THR A 65 0.03 -4.35 6.58
CA THR A 65 -0.28 -5.70 7.08
C THR A 65 -1.45 -6.35 6.35
N VAL A 66 -1.86 -5.77 5.22
CA VAL A 66 -2.89 -6.34 4.34
C VAL A 66 -2.47 -7.72 3.86
N ILE A 67 -3.42 -8.66 3.89
CA ILE A 67 -3.31 -10.01 3.34
C ILE A 67 -4.64 -10.34 2.67
N GLN A 68 -4.62 -11.24 1.70
CA GLN A 68 -5.84 -11.80 1.12
C GLN A 68 -6.48 -12.76 2.14
N PRO A 69 -7.73 -12.51 2.58
CA PRO A 69 -8.43 -13.43 3.49
C PRO A 69 -8.61 -14.82 2.87
N VAL A 70 -8.63 -15.86 3.71
CA VAL A 70 -9.00 -17.24 3.27
C VAL A 70 -10.52 -17.31 3.07
N THR A 71 -11.02 -16.76 1.96
CA THR A 71 -12.45 -16.75 1.63
C THR A 71 -12.66 -17.04 0.15
N ASP A 72 -13.88 -17.43 -0.24
CA ASP A 72 -14.21 -17.72 -1.64
C ASP A 72 -14.06 -16.49 -2.55
N ALA A 73 -14.23 -15.28 -2.01
CA ALA A 73 -14.14 -14.02 -2.75
C ALA A 73 -12.71 -13.64 -3.15
N ASN A 74 -11.68 -14.08 -2.41
CA ASN A 74 -10.26 -13.78 -2.70
C ASN A 74 -9.96 -12.28 -2.95
N GLU A 75 -10.62 -11.34 -2.27
CA GLU A 75 -10.39 -9.90 -2.44
C GLU A 75 -9.54 -9.31 -1.29
N TYR A 76 -8.63 -8.39 -1.60
CA TYR A 76 -8.01 -7.54 -0.58
C TYR A 76 -9.00 -6.46 -0.10
N ASP A 77 -8.99 -6.22 1.21
CA ASP A 77 -9.80 -5.18 1.86
C ASP A 77 -9.01 -3.87 1.97
N ILE A 78 -9.52 -2.82 1.33
CA ILE A 78 -8.95 -1.47 1.33
C ILE A 78 -9.90 -0.54 2.08
N ASP A 79 -9.65 -0.39 3.38
CA ASP A 79 -10.39 0.55 4.22
C ASP A 79 -9.97 2.00 3.93
N LEU A 80 -10.94 2.86 3.63
CA LEU A 80 -10.75 4.28 3.37
C LEU A 80 -11.59 5.12 4.34
N VAL A 81 -11.08 6.28 4.73
CA VAL A 81 -11.88 7.33 5.39
C VAL A 81 -12.20 8.40 4.36
N CYS A 82 -13.47 8.81 4.29
CA CYS A 82 -13.91 10.02 3.61
C CYS A 82 -14.28 11.05 4.69
N ARG A 83 -13.31 11.91 5.01
CA ARG A 83 -13.46 12.97 6.01
C ARG A 83 -14.08 14.20 5.34
N LEU A 84 -15.16 14.71 5.93
CA LEU A 84 -15.81 15.96 5.53
C LEU A 84 -15.73 16.95 6.69
N GLU A 85 -15.27 18.18 6.42
CA GLU A 85 -15.18 19.28 7.39
C GLU A 85 -16.58 19.83 7.68
N ILE A 86 -17.35 19.07 8.47
CA ILE A 86 -18.71 19.42 8.88
C ILE A 86 -18.81 19.37 10.41
N PRO A 87 -19.29 20.43 11.06
CA PRO A 87 -19.59 20.40 12.49
C PRO A 87 -20.63 19.33 12.84
N LYS A 88 -20.45 18.68 14.00
CA LYS A 88 -21.31 17.58 14.45
C LYS A 88 -22.78 17.98 14.62
N ASP A 89 -23.05 19.23 14.98
CA ASP A 89 -24.38 19.79 15.18
C ASP A 89 -25.10 20.14 13.87
N GLU A 90 -24.39 20.19 12.74
CA GLU A 90 -24.95 20.49 11.43
C GLU A 90 -25.41 19.24 10.66
N ILE A 91 -24.93 18.04 11.04
CA ILE A 91 -25.21 16.82 10.28
C ILE A 91 -25.46 15.59 11.17
N SER A 92 -26.40 14.73 10.74
CA SER A 92 -26.62 13.42 11.35
C SER A 92 -25.78 12.35 10.66
N GLN A 93 -25.50 11.24 11.36
CA GLN A 93 -24.83 10.07 10.78
C GLN A 93 -25.48 9.59 9.47
N ASN A 94 -26.82 9.55 9.45
CA ASN A 94 -27.57 9.10 8.30
C ASN A 94 -27.44 10.07 7.12
N ARG A 95 -27.55 11.39 7.35
CA ARG A 95 -27.38 12.39 6.30
C ARG A 95 -25.96 12.42 5.76
N LEU A 96 -24.95 12.32 6.63
CA LEU A 96 -23.54 12.25 6.23
C LEU A 96 -23.31 11.07 5.29
N LYS A 97 -23.78 9.88 5.69
CA LYS A 97 -23.66 8.67 4.89
C LYS A 97 -24.37 8.81 3.54
N GLU A 98 -25.59 9.33 3.54
CA GLU A 98 -26.38 9.48 2.32
C GLU A 98 -25.79 10.53 1.37
N SER A 99 -25.21 11.63 1.87
CA SER A 99 -24.54 12.64 1.04
C SER A 99 -23.35 12.05 0.27
N VAL A 100 -22.51 11.24 0.93
CA VAL A 100 -21.41 10.52 0.26
C VAL A 100 -21.96 9.52 -0.75
N GLY A 101 -22.94 8.70 -0.37
CA GLY A 101 -23.56 7.71 -1.25
C GLY A 101 -24.22 8.34 -2.49
N LYS A 102 -24.93 9.45 -2.32
CA LYS A 102 -25.54 10.23 -3.41
C LYS A 102 -24.47 10.67 -4.41
N ARG A 103 -23.34 11.23 -3.94
CA ARG A 103 -22.24 11.65 -4.83
C ARG A 103 -21.59 10.46 -5.54
N LEU A 104 -21.36 9.34 -4.86
CA LEU A 104 -20.81 8.13 -5.50
C LEU A 104 -21.73 7.62 -6.61
N ARG A 105 -23.06 7.61 -6.40
CA ARG A 105 -24.03 7.14 -7.41
C ARG A 105 -24.15 8.03 -8.67
N GLN A 106 -23.65 9.26 -8.63
CA GLN A 106 -23.67 10.16 -9.79
C GLN A 106 -22.66 9.75 -10.87
N ASN A 107 -21.66 8.94 -10.54
CA ASN A 107 -20.76 8.33 -11.51
C ASN A 107 -21.27 6.94 -11.88
N GLU A 108 -21.42 6.65 -13.18
CA GLU A 108 -22.00 5.39 -13.66
C GLU A 108 -21.17 4.17 -13.27
N GLU A 109 -19.84 4.24 -13.39
CA GLU A 109 -18.92 3.16 -13.01
C GLU A 109 -18.96 2.90 -11.50
N LEU A 110 -18.88 3.96 -10.69
CA LEU A 110 -18.96 3.83 -9.23
C LEU A 110 -20.31 3.27 -8.82
N ARG A 111 -21.42 3.76 -9.38
CA ARG A 111 -22.77 3.29 -9.08
C ARG A 111 -22.93 1.80 -9.35
N ALA A 112 -22.36 1.29 -10.44
CA ALA A 112 -22.43 -0.13 -10.80
C ALA A 112 -21.69 -1.03 -9.80
N ALA A 113 -20.64 -0.52 -9.15
CA ALA A 113 -19.83 -1.24 -8.17
C ALA A 113 -20.24 -1.00 -6.70
N LEU A 114 -21.20 -0.10 -6.45
CA LEU A 114 -21.51 0.42 -5.11
C LEU A 114 -22.47 -0.47 -4.33
N SER A 115 -22.08 -0.86 -3.12
CA SER A 115 -22.92 -1.52 -2.13
C SER A 115 -22.94 -0.74 -0.81
N GLU A 116 -24.09 -0.67 -0.16
CA GLU A 116 -24.21 -0.03 1.15
C GLU A 116 -23.92 -1.03 2.27
N MET A 117 -22.91 -0.75 3.09
CA MET A 117 -22.57 -1.58 4.26
C MET A 117 -23.12 -0.94 5.55
N ARG A 118 -22.89 -1.55 6.72
CA ARG A 118 -23.32 -0.99 8.02
C ARG A 118 -22.76 0.41 8.26
N ARG A 119 -21.44 0.58 8.09
CA ARG A 119 -20.73 1.84 8.38
C ARG A 119 -20.30 2.58 7.12
N CYS A 120 -19.72 1.88 6.17
CA CYS A 120 -19.16 2.43 4.94
C CYS A 120 -20.05 2.23 3.70
N TRP A 121 -19.57 2.74 2.58
CA TRP A 121 -19.94 2.38 1.22
C TRP A 121 -18.84 1.49 0.62
N ARG A 122 -19.20 0.33 0.09
CA ARG A 122 -18.26 -0.60 -0.54
C ARG A 122 -18.28 -0.43 -2.05
N LEU A 123 -17.11 -0.36 -2.66
CA LEU A 123 -16.93 -0.43 -4.11
C LEU A 123 -16.18 -1.71 -4.49
N SER A 124 -16.78 -2.53 -5.34
CA SER A 124 -16.22 -3.79 -5.83
C SER A 124 -16.25 -3.82 -7.36
N TRP A 125 -15.12 -3.51 -8.00
CA TRP A 125 -14.99 -3.46 -9.47
C TRP A 125 -14.33 -4.71 -10.08
N SER A 126 -13.62 -5.50 -9.27
CA SER A 126 -12.84 -6.65 -9.72
C SER A 126 -12.76 -7.70 -8.63
N ASP A 127 -12.39 -8.91 -9.02
CA ASP A 127 -12.14 -10.03 -8.09
C ASP A 127 -10.84 -9.84 -7.27
N SER A 128 -10.17 -8.68 -7.34
CA SER A 128 -8.86 -8.46 -6.71
C SER A 128 -8.94 -7.69 -5.39
N PHE A 129 -9.76 -6.64 -5.30
CA PHE A 129 -9.94 -5.88 -4.07
C PHE A 129 -11.27 -5.12 -4.07
N HIS A 130 -11.76 -4.82 -2.86
CA HIS A 130 -12.83 -3.85 -2.65
C HIS A 130 -12.36 -2.68 -1.80
N MET A 131 -13.06 -1.56 -1.92
CA MET A 131 -12.80 -0.34 -1.16
C MET A 131 -13.98 0.02 -0.26
N ASP A 132 -13.72 0.09 1.03
CA ASP A 132 -14.71 0.49 2.03
C ASP A 132 -14.51 1.96 2.40
N ILE A 133 -15.35 2.82 1.82
CA ILE A 133 -15.33 4.26 2.06
C ILE A 133 -16.18 4.57 3.29
N LEU A 134 -15.54 4.92 4.40
CA LEU A 134 -16.18 5.29 5.65
C LEU A 134 -16.40 6.82 5.71
N PRO A 135 -17.64 7.33 5.61
CA PRO A 135 -17.93 8.73 5.88
C PRO A 135 -17.63 9.07 7.34
N ALA A 136 -16.90 10.17 7.55
CA ALA A 136 -16.54 10.65 8.87
C ALA A 136 -16.49 12.18 8.92
N ILE A 137 -16.64 12.72 10.13
CA ILE A 137 -16.44 14.15 10.43
C ILE A 137 -15.39 14.29 11.54
N PRO A 138 -14.70 15.44 11.63
CA PRO A 138 -13.74 15.69 12.70
C PRO A 138 -14.38 15.63 14.11
N ASN A 139 -13.60 15.16 15.08
CA ASN A 139 -13.92 15.17 16.51
C ASN A 139 -12.88 15.98 17.29
N ILE A 140 -12.54 17.17 16.77
CA ILE A 140 -11.42 18.00 17.24
C ILE A 140 -11.51 18.40 18.71
N GLU A 141 -12.73 18.47 19.26
CA GLU A 141 -12.95 18.80 20.67
C GLU A 141 -12.34 17.77 21.62
N LYS A 142 -12.18 16.52 21.17
CA LYS A 142 -11.55 15.45 21.95
C LYS A 142 -10.09 15.26 21.61
N GLN A 143 -9.76 15.19 20.32
CA GLN A 143 -8.44 14.87 19.81
C GLN A 143 -8.26 15.50 18.42
N GLU A 144 -7.07 16.03 18.12
CA GLU A 144 -6.76 16.70 16.85
C GLU A 144 -7.10 15.84 15.62
N ASN A 145 -6.72 14.55 15.65
CA ASN A 145 -6.98 13.59 14.58
C ASN A 145 -8.20 12.68 14.85
N GLY A 146 -9.00 12.99 15.87
CA GLY A 146 -10.19 12.21 16.22
C GLY A 146 -11.29 12.35 15.16
N LEU A 147 -12.05 11.28 14.96
CA LEU A 147 -13.17 11.21 14.04
C LEU A 147 -14.46 10.78 14.73
N LEU A 148 -15.59 11.25 14.20
CA LEU A 148 -16.90 10.65 14.41
C LEU A 148 -17.31 9.91 13.14
N ILE A 149 -17.65 8.62 13.27
CA ILE A 149 -17.90 7.73 12.14
C ILE A 149 -19.38 7.34 12.05
N THR A 150 -19.84 7.02 10.84
CA THR A 150 -21.22 6.59 10.59
C THR A 150 -21.46 5.13 10.96
N ASP A 151 -22.59 4.84 11.58
CA ASP A 151 -23.10 3.49 11.81
C ASP A 151 -24.63 3.47 11.70
N ARG A 152 -25.17 2.69 10.75
CA ARG A 152 -26.63 2.62 10.51
C ARG A 152 -27.41 1.95 11.64
N GLU A 153 -26.74 1.15 12.46
CA GLU A 153 -27.37 0.42 13.55
C GLU A 153 -27.35 1.21 14.87
N LEU A 154 -26.64 2.35 14.91
CA LEU A 154 -26.45 3.13 16.14
C LEU A 154 -26.89 4.58 15.97
N PHE A 155 -27.69 5.06 16.93
CA PHE A 155 -28.10 6.46 16.96
C PHE A 155 -26.94 7.41 17.33
N ARG A 156 -26.08 6.99 18.28
CA ARG A 156 -24.96 7.79 18.78
C ARG A 156 -23.71 7.57 17.93
N TRP A 157 -23.04 8.68 17.61
CA TRP A 157 -21.75 8.68 16.95
C TRP A 157 -20.76 7.77 17.67
N GLN A 158 -20.01 6.99 16.88
CA GLN A 158 -18.85 6.25 17.36
C GLN A 158 -17.59 7.08 17.12
N THR A 159 -16.59 6.94 18.00
CA THR A 159 -15.29 7.60 17.84
C THR A 159 -14.31 6.69 17.13
N SER A 160 -13.36 7.27 16.41
CA SER A 160 -12.22 6.56 15.82
C SER A 160 -11.02 7.50 15.72
N ASN A 161 -9.81 6.97 15.71
CA ASN A 161 -8.59 7.75 15.48
C ASN A 161 -7.56 6.92 14.67
N PRO A 162 -7.80 6.73 13.36
CA PRO A 162 -6.98 5.87 12.53
C PRO A 162 -5.58 6.45 12.25
N ILE A 163 -5.44 7.78 12.23
CA ILE A 163 -4.15 8.45 11.98
C ILE A 163 -3.22 8.23 13.18
N ASP A 164 -3.66 8.53 14.40
CA ASP A 164 -2.79 8.39 15.58
C ASP A 164 -2.52 6.92 15.90
N TYR A 165 -3.49 6.03 15.65
CA TYR A 165 -3.24 4.58 15.78
C TYR A 165 -2.14 4.12 14.82
N SER A 166 -2.15 4.60 13.57
CA SER A 166 -1.10 4.32 12.59
C SER A 166 0.25 4.88 13.02
N THR A 167 0.28 6.10 13.55
CA THR A 167 1.50 6.74 14.08
C THR A 167 2.09 5.92 15.21
N TRP A 168 1.25 5.50 16.18
CA TRP A 168 1.66 4.61 17.27
C TRP A 168 2.20 3.27 16.76
N PHE A 169 1.51 2.65 15.79
CA PHE A 169 1.93 1.37 15.23
C PHE A 169 3.31 1.49 14.54
N ILE A 170 3.52 2.53 13.74
CA ILE A 170 4.81 2.80 13.08
C ILE A 170 5.90 3.03 14.13
N SER A 171 5.60 3.73 15.22
CA SER A 171 6.57 3.98 16.30
C SER A 171 7.08 2.69 16.95
N GLN A 172 6.28 1.62 16.97
CA GLN A 172 6.72 0.31 17.51
C GLN A 172 7.81 -0.35 16.65
N MET A 173 7.89 -0.01 15.36
CA MET A 173 8.81 -0.63 14.40
C MET A 173 9.79 0.35 13.74
N ILE A 174 9.83 1.61 14.17
CA ILE A 174 10.54 2.69 13.48
C ILE A 174 12.04 2.41 13.29
N THR A 175 12.67 1.75 14.27
CA THR A 175 14.10 1.42 14.22
C THR A 175 14.40 0.47 13.06
N GLU A 176 13.64 -0.62 12.94
CA GLU A 176 13.85 -1.60 11.88
C GLU A 176 13.34 -1.10 10.53
N LEU A 177 12.26 -0.30 10.52
CA LEU A 177 11.76 0.36 9.31
C LEU A 177 12.83 1.26 8.68
N ASN A 178 13.45 2.16 9.47
CA ASN A 178 14.47 3.07 8.98
C ASN A 178 15.73 2.34 8.50
N LYS A 179 16.17 1.30 9.23
CA LYS A 179 17.30 0.45 8.80
C LYS A 179 17.04 -0.20 7.46
N ARG A 180 15.83 -0.76 7.25
CA ARG A 180 15.47 -1.42 5.99
C ARG A 180 15.29 -0.42 4.85
N ARG A 181 14.68 0.74 5.08
CA ARG A 181 14.59 1.83 4.09
C ARG A 181 15.98 2.29 3.64
N ALA A 182 16.91 2.51 4.56
CA ALA A 182 18.28 2.91 4.22
C ALA A 182 19.02 1.84 3.39
N ARG A 183 18.84 0.55 3.72
CA ARG A 183 19.41 -0.55 2.91
C ARG A 183 18.85 -0.59 1.50
N LEU A 184 17.53 -0.42 1.35
CA LEU A 184 16.87 -0.45 0.04
C LEU A 184 17.26 0.78 -0.79
N ALA A 185 17.26 1.96 -0.19
CA ALA A 185 17.69 3.21 -0.82
C ALA A 185 19.13 3.09 -1.36
N LYS A 186 20.06 2.55 -0.55
CA LYS A 186 21.43 2.26 -0.97
C LYS A 186 21.51 1.23 -2.12
N ALA A 187 20.67 0.19 -2.08
CA ALA A 187 20.65 -0.83 -3.13
C ALA A 187 20.08 -0.30 -4.46
N GLU A 188 19.19 0.69 -4.42
CA GLU A 188 18.57 1.31 -5.58
C GLU A 188 19.28 2.59 -6.06
N ASP A 189 20.35 3.04 -5.39
CA ASP A 189 21.04 4.33 -5.62
C ASP A 189 20.10 5.55 -5.61
N VAL A 190 19.18 5.57 -4.64
CA VAL A 190 18.23 6.66 -4.42
C VAL A 190 18.29 7.18 -2.99
N GLU A 191 17.78 8.39 -2.77
CA GLU A 191 17.58 8.95 -1.44
C GLU A 191 16.55 8.16 -0.63
N ILE A 192 16.67 8.15 0.70
CA ILE A 192 15.81 7.38 1.60
C ILE A 192 14.35 7.84 1.51
N GLU A 193 14.15 9.14 1.33
CA GLU A 193 12.86 9.81 1.15
C GLU A 193 12.18 9.41 -0.16
N ALA A 194 12.93 8.92 -1.15
CA ALA A 194 12.38 8.45 -2.42
C ALA A 194 11.79 7.03 -2.34
N ILE A 195 12.11 6.26 -1.27
CA ILE A 195 11.54 4.94 -1.01
C ILE A 195 10.20 5.12 -0.29
N PRO A 196 9.06 4.79 -0.94
CA PRO A 196 7.76 4.78 -0.29
C PRO A 196 7.75 3.82 0.89
N GLU A 197 7.18 4.23 2.02
CA GLU A 197 7.14 3.42 3.25
C GLU A 197 6.51 2.05 3.02
N TRP A 198 5.48 1.99 2.18
CA TRP A 198 4.78 0.76 1.86
C TRP A 198 5.62 -0.25 1.07
N ARG A 199 6.75 0.13 0.45
CA ARG A 199 7.66 -0.84 -0.21
C ARG A 199 8.53 -1.61 0.78
N VAL A 200 8.57 -1.19 2.04
CA VAL A 200 9.38 -1.83 3.08
C VAL A 200 8.45 -2.54 4.06
N ARG A 201 8.78 -3.81 4.36
CA ARG A 201 8.09 -4.62 5.36
C ARG A 201 9.04 -4.99 6.50
N THR A 202 8.66 -4.68 7.73
CA THR A 202 9.41 -5.02 8.95
C THR A 202 9.04 -6.42 9.47
N PRO A 203 9.88 -7.04 10.33
CA PRO A 203 9.54 -8.30 10.99
C PRO A 203 8.21 -8.28 11.75
N LEU A 204 7.85 -7.13 12.34
CA LEU A 204 6.54 -6.93 12.97
C LEU A 204 5.41 -7.12 11.96
N GLN A 205 5.46 -6.40 10.83
CA GLN A 205 4.43 -6.51 9.80
C GLN A 205 4.34 -7.94 9.25
N ARG A 206 5.49 -8.59 8.99
CA ARG A 206 5.56 -9.99 8.55
C ARG A 206 4.94 -10.96 9.55
N SER A 207 5.23 -10.77 10.83
CA SER A 207 4.66 -11.57 11.90
C SER A 207 3.14 -11.40 11.94
N ILE A 208 2.63 -10.17 11.85
CA ILE A 208 1.19 -9.90 11.85
C ILE A 208 0.49 -10.53 10.64
N GLN A 209 1.10 -10.51 9.45
CA GLN A 209 0.55 -11.19 8.26
C GLN A 209 0.41 -12.70 8.50
N ILE A 210 1.43 -13.34 9.07
CA ILE A 210 1.39 -14.76 9.45
C ILE A 210 0.30 -15.02 10.49
N LEU A 211 0.20 -14.19 11.53
CA LEU A 211 -0.81 -14.33 12.58
C LEU A 211 -2.23 -14.20 12.02
N LYS A 212 -2.48 -13.21 11.15
CA LYS A 212 -3.78 -13.01 10.49
C LYS A 212 -4.13 -14.22 9.61
N ARG A 213 -3.18 -14.72 8.81
CA ARG A 213 -3.39 -15.89 7.95
C ARG A 213 -3.68 -17.15 8.77
N ASN A 214 -2.90 -17.40 9.81
CA ASN A 214 -3.11 -18.54 10.70
C ASN A 214 -4.48 -18.46 11.39
N ARG A 215 -4.87 -17.27 11.85
CA ARG A 215 -6.19 -17.01 12.43
C ARG A 215 -7.31 -17.31 11.45
N ASP A 216 -7.18 -16.89 10.19
CA ASP A 216 -8.18 -17.16 9.15
C ASP A 216 -8.33 -18.67 8.89
N LEU A 217 -7.22 -19.42 8.83
CA LEU A 217 -7.26 -20.88 8.69
C LEU A 217 -7.91 -21.56 9.89
N PHE A 218 -7.60 -21.11 11.10
CA PHE A 218 -8.15 -21.64 12.35
C PHE A 218 -9.66 -21.36 12.47
N CYS A 219 -10.12 -20.20 12.00
CA CYS A 219 -11.50 -19.74 12.14
C CYS A 219 -12.38 -19.98 10.90
N LYS A 220 -11.93 -20.78 9.93
CA LYS A 220 -12.64 -20.99 8.65
C LYS A 220 -14.12 -21.39 8.82
N ASP A 221 -14.43 -22.15 9.88
CA ASP A 221 -15.78 -22.65 10.21
C ASP A 221 -16.45 -21.85 11.35
N LYS A 222 -15.83 -20.74 11.80
CA LYS A 222 -16.23 -19.91 12.96
C LYS A 222 -16.03 -18.42 12.63
N GLU A 223 -16.50 -18.00 11.46
CA GLU A 223 -16.26 -16.65 10.91
C GLU A 223 -16.88 -15.55 11.79
N ASP A 224 -18.06 -15.81 12.38
CA ASP A 224 -18.75 -14.85 13.24
C ASP A 224 -18.02 -14.60 14.56
N GLU A 225 -17.37 -15.60 15.15
CA GLU A 225 -16.59 -15.48 16.39
C GLU A 225 -15.14 -15.07 16.16
N LYS A 226 -14.71 -14.99 14.90
CA LYS A 226 -13.32 -14.74 14.50
C LYS A 226 -12.71 -13.54 15.25
N PRO A 227 -11.55 -13.70 15.92
CA PRO A 227 -10.90 -12.59 16.63
C PRO A 227 -10.68 -11.39 15.69
N ALA A 228 -10.88 -10.15 16.13
CA ALA A 228 -10.72 -9.00 15.24
C ALA A 228 -9.23 -8.77 14.87
N SER A 229 -8.94 -8.40 13.61
CA SER A 229 -7.55 -8.15 13.18
C SER A 229 -6.89 -6.97 13.92
N ILE A 230 -7.68 -5.98 14.36
CA ILE A 230 -7.17 -4.87 15.18
C ILE A 230 -6.63 -5.34 16.54
N ILE A 231 -7.26 -6.36 17.16
CA ILE A 231 -6.79 -6.96 18.42
C ILE A 231 -5.44 -7.65 18.20
N ILE A 232 -5.34 -8.49 17.16
CA ILE A 232 -4.09 -9.19 16.82
C ILE A 232 -2.97 -8.20 16.56
N THR A 233 -3.25 -7.18 15.73
CA THR A 233 -2.28 -6.14 15.34
C THR A 233 -1.81 -5.34 16.55
N THR A 234 -2.75 -4.92 17.42
CA THR A 234 -2.44 -4.13 18.62
C THR A 234 -1.60 -4.92 19.61
N LEU A 235 -2.00 -6.16 19.92
CA LEU A 235 -1.29 -7.01 20.87
C LEU A 235 0.09 -7.41 20.34
N ALA A 236 0.21 -7.70 19.04
CA ALA A 236 1.49 -8.02 18.41
C ALA A 236 2.45 -6.83 18.43
N ALA A 237 1.97 -5.63 18.12
CA ALA A 237 2.78 -4.41 18.15
C ALA A 237 3.23 -4.07 19.57
N LYS A 238 2.37 -4.20 20.60
CA LYS A 238 2.75 -4.05 22.02
C LYS A 238 3.80 -5.08 22.46
N ALA A 239 3.73 -6.29 21.88
CA ALA A 239 4.62 -7.40 22.17
C ALA A 239 5.91 -7.41 21.35
N TYR A 240 6.10 -6.49 20.41
CA TYR A 240 7.28 -6.41 19.56
C TYR A 240 8.34 -5.50 20.17
N SER A 241 9.60 -5.90 20.07
CA SER A 241 10.72 -5.23 20.73
C SER A 241 11.86 -4.93 19.76
N ASN A 242 11.53 -4.66 18.49
CA ASN A 242 12.47 -4.39 17.40
C ASN A 242 13.37 -5.59 17.02
N GLU A 243 12.83 -6.81 17.14
CA GLU A 243 13.47 -8.02 16.61
C GLU A 243 13.73 -7.89 15.10
N THR A 244 14.87 -8.36 14.63
CA THR A 244 15.39 -8.09 13.27
C THR A 244 15.01 -9.16 12.24
N SER A 245 14.54 -10.34 12.69
CA SER A 245 14.12 -11.48 11.87
C SER A 245 12.67 -11.88 12.16
N ILE A 246 12.04 -12.57 11.21
CA ILE A 246 10.67 -13.08 11.32
C ILE A 246 10.59 -14.12 12.44
N ILE A 247 11.56 -15.05 12.51
CA ILE A 247 11.60 -16.08 13.56
C ILE A 247 11.63 -15.47 14.96
N GLU A 248 12.55 -14.55 15.23
CA GLU A 248 12.67 -13.94 16.56
C GLU A 248 11.43 -13.09 16.89
N SER A 249 10.93 -12.33 15.91
CA SER A 249 9.71 -11.55 16.05
C SER A 249 8.49 -12.42 16.37
N LEU A 250 8.26 -13.50 15.62
CA LEU A 250 7.15 -14.43 15.88
C LEU A 250 7.24 -15.06 17.26
N LYS A 251 8.42 -15.57 17.64
CA LYS A 251 8.64 -16.18 18.96
C LYS A 251 8.35 -15.19 20.09
N ALA A 252 8.86 -13.97 19.96
CA ALA A 252 8.73 -12.95 21.00
C ALA A 252 7.29 -12.39 21.07
N ILE A 253 6.62 -12.22 19.93
CA ILE A 253 5.23 -11.78 19.87
C ILE A 253 4.30 -12.85 20.46
N VAL A 254 4.38 -14.10 20.01
CA VAL A 254 3.47 -15.18 20.42
C VAL A 254 3.63 -15.53 21.91
N SER A 255 4.83 -15.36 22.47
CA SER A 255 5.05 -15.55 23.91
C SER A 255 4.52 -14.41 24.78
N ARG A 256 4.51 -13.17 24.28
CA ARG A 256 4.16 -11.97 25.09
C ARG A 256 2.77 -11.40 24.83
N MET A 257 2.22 -11.52 23.61
CA MET A 257 1.05 -10.73 23.18
C MET A 257 -0.21 -10.95 24.01
N GLU A 258 -0.42 -12.16 24.52
CA GLU A 258 -1.57 -12.48 25.38
C GLU A 258 -1.56 -11.70 26.70
N SER A 259 -0.37 -11.37 27.23
CA SER A 259 -0.23 -10.64 28.50
C SER A 259 -0.73 -9.18 28.43
N PHE A 260 -0.92 -8.65 27.22
CA PHE A 260 -1.48 -7.31 27.02
C PHE A 260 -3.01 -7.29 26.97
N VAL A 261 -3.67 -8.45 27.09
CA VAL A 261 -5.11 -8.53 27.34
C VAL A 261 -5.35 -8.36 28.84
N LYS A 262 -5.99 -7.26 29.22
CA LYS A 262 -6.34 -6.99 30.62
C LYS A 262 -7.72 -7.53 30.96
N LYS A 263 -7.95 -7.75 32.26
CA LYS A 263 -9.28 -8.00 32.82
C LYS A 263 -9.57 -7.02 33.94
N GLU A 264 -10.46 -6.08 33.69
CA GLU A 264 -10.80 -4.99 34.61
C GLU A 264 -12.29 -5.09 34.95
N ASN A 265 -12.64 -5.14 36.24
CA ASN A 265 -14.02 -5.30 36.70
C ASN A 265 -14.77 -6.47 36.03
N GLY A 266 -14.07 -7.58 35.78
CA GLY A 266 -14.62 -8.77 35.13
C GLY A 266 -14.72 -8.70 33.60
N LYS A 267 -14.43 -7.56 32.97
CA LYS A 267 -14.47 -7.35 31.52
C LYS A 267 -13.09 -7.46 30.88
N PHE A 268 -13.02 -8.00 29.68
CA PHE A 268 -11.80 -7.98 28.87
C PHE A 268 -11.56 -6.58 28.31
N VAL A 269 -10.31 -6.12 28.43
CA VAL A 269 -9.88 -4.79 28.01
C VAL A 269 -8.62 -4.89 27.15
N VAL A 270 -8.72 -4.41 25.91
CA VAL A 270 -7.60 -4.16 25.00
C VAL A 270 -7.73 -2.70 24.55
N PRO A 271 -7.08 -1.76 25.25
CA PRO A 271 -7.27 -0.34 24.99
C PRO A 271 -6.61 0.05 23.67
N ASN A 272 -7.30 0.90 22.89
CA ASN A 272 -6.73 1.55 21.73
C ASN A 272 -5.59 2.49 22.18
N PRO A 273 -4.35 2.29 21.71
CA PRO A 273 -3.22 3.15 22.08
C PRO A 273 -3.34 4.62 21.66
N ALA A 274 -4.25 4.94 20.72
CA ALA A 274 -4.53 6.30 20.27
C ALA A 274 -5.76 6.94 20.95
N ASP A 275 -6.62 6.13 21.59
CA ASP A 275 -7.76 6.61 22.38
C ASP A 275 -8.03 5.60 23.50
N GLU A 276 -7.50 5.85 24.70
CA GLU A 276 -7.61 4.91 25.82
C GLU A 276 -9.05 4.65 26.27
N ASN A 277 -10.01 5.48 25.85
CA ASN A 277 -11.43 5.27 26.12
C ASN A 277 -12.07 4.22 25.19
N GLU A 278 -11.43 3.88 24.08
CA GLU A 278 -11.87 2.85 23.16
C GLU A 278 -11.29 1.49 23.55
N ASN A 279 -12.16 0.50 23.71
CA ASN A 279 -11.77 -0.87 24.02
C ASN A 279 -12.04 -1.80 22.82
N PHE A 280 -10.98 -2.27 22.18
CA PHE A 280 -11.09 -3.19 21.05
C PHE A 280 -11.70 -4.55 21.43
N ALA A 281 -11.73 -4.89 22.72
CA ALA A 281 -12.36 -6.11 23.23
C ALA A 281 -13.85 -5.92 23.61
N ASP A 282 -14.52 -4.82 23.26
CA ASP A 282 -15.93 -4.61 23.64
C ASP A 282 -16.86 -5.74 23.19
N LYS A 283 -16.69 -6.21 21.95
CA LYS A 283 -17.46 -7.37 21.44
C LYS A 283 -17.20 -8.67 22.20
N TRP A 284 -16.06 -8.81 22.87
CA TRP A 284 -15.79 -9.98 23.73
C TRP A 284 -16.62 -9.96 25.01
N ASN A 285 -16.92 -8.76 25.51
CA ASN A 285 -17.75 -8.57 26.70
C ASN A 285 -19.24 -8.78 26.39
N GLU A 286 -19.65 -8.52 25.14
CA GLU A 286 -21.00 -8.82 24.64
C GLU A 286 -21.16 -10.30 24.26
N THR A 287 -20.12 -10.89 23.65
CA THR A 287 -20.11 -12.27 23.15
C THR A 287 -18.86 -13.01 23.65
N PRO A 288 -18.91 -13.65 24.85
CA PRO A 288 -17.76 -14.31 25.47
C PRO A 288 -17.10 -15.39 24.60
N GLN A 289 -17.83 -16.00 23.67
CA GLN A 289 -17.34 -16.99 22.72
C GLN A 289 -16.21 -16.43 21.83
N LYS A 290 -16.25 -15.12 21.50
CA LYS A 290 -15.17 -14.45 20.75
C LYS A 290 -13.86 -14.45 21.53
N ALA A 291 -13.90 -14.18 22.83
CA ALA A 291 -12.72 -14.27 23.69
C ALA A 291 -12.23 -15.71 23.83
N ALA A 292 -13.16 -16.65 24.08
CA ALA A 292 -12.82 -18.06 24.20
C ALA A 292 -12.10 -18.58 22.94
N LEU A 293 -12.59 -18.22 21.74
CA LEU A 293 -11.97 -18.62 20.48
C LEU A 293 -10.59 -17.98 20.29
N PHE A 294 -10.39 -16.72 20.70
CA PHE A 294 -9.07 -16.10 20.69
C PHE A 294 -8.05 -16.85 21.56
N PHE A 295 -8.41 -17.21 22.79
CA PHE A 295 -7.51 -17.96 23.68
C PHE A 295 -7.30 -19.40 23.22
N GLU A 296 -8.30 -20.03 22.60
CA GLU A 296 -8.15 -21.33 21.94
C GLU A 296 -7.12 -21.26 20.81
N TRP A 297 -7.28 -20.29 19.91
CA TRP A 297 -6.35 -20.02 18.82
C TRP A 297 -4.92 -19.73 19.32
N MET A 298 -4.76 -18.89 20.35
CA MET A 298 -3.45 -18.56 20.91
C MET A 298 -2.71 -19.78 21.48
N ARG A 299 -3.41 -20.76 22.06
CA ARG A 299 -2.79 -22.00 22.56
C ARG A 299 -2.24 -22.85 21.41
N GLU A 300 -3.04 -23.03 20.36
CA GLU A 300 -2.63 -23.79 19.16
C GLU A 300 -1.45 -23.12 18.46
N LEU A 301 -1.53 -21.80 18.26
CA LEU A 301 -0.48 -20.99 17.66
C LEU A 301 0.85 -21.09 18.44
N LYS A 302 0.81 -21.04 19.78
CA LYS A 302 2.01 -21.20 20.62
C LYS A 302 2.70 -22.55 20.38
N ILE A 303 1.92 -23.63 20.30
CA ILE A 303 2.44 -24.97 20.03
C ILE A 303 3.10 -25.01 18.64
N GLN A 304 2.40 -24.53 17.60
CA GLN A 304 2.91 -24.52 16.23
C GLN A 304 4.22 -23.74 16.11
N VAL A 305 4.28 -22.52 16.66
CA VAL A 305 5.47 -21.67 16.63
C VAL A 305 6.63 -22.27 17.42
N GLN A 306 6.36 -22.86 18.59
CA GLN A 306 7.39 -23.55 19.39
C GLN A 306 7.98 -24.75 18.63
N MET A 307 7.18 -25.50 17.89
CA MET A 307 7.66 -26.63 17.08
C MET A 307 8.53 -26.16 15.90
N ILE A 308 8.16 -25.06 15.24
CA ILE A 308 8.93 -24.51 14.11
C ILE A 308 10.30 -23.99 14.57
N ILE A 309 10.35 -23.32 15.74
CA ILE A 309 11.54 -22.61 16.23
C ILE A 309 12.35 -23.47 17.23
N GLY A 310 11.98 -24.74 17.42
CA GLY A 310 12.68 -25.68 18.30
C GLY A 310 14.15 -25.84 17.91
N SER A 311 15.04 -25.92 18.90
CA SER A 311 16.50 -26.03 18.68
C SER A 311 16.93 -27.28 17.91
N THR A 312 16.06 -28.29 17.79
CA THR A 312 16.28 -29.53 17.05
C THR A 312 15.52 -29.58 15.72
N THR A 313 14.83 -28.51 15.35
CA THR A 313 14.04 -28.43 14.13
C THR A 313 14.94 -28.19 12.93
N THR A 314 14.93 -29.14 12.00
CA THR A 314 15.61 -29.00 10.70
C THR A 314 14.67 -28.34 9.70
N TYR A 315 15.22 -27.77 8.63
CA TYR A 315 14.49 -27.20 7.51
C TYR A 315 13.45 -28.18 6.96
N ARG A 316 13.85 -29.45 6.72
CA ARG A 316 12.94 -30.50 6.24
C ARG A 316 11.74 -30.72 7.18
N ARG A 317 11.96 -30.63 8.50
CA ARG A 317 10.88 -30.77 9.50
C ARG A 317 10.04 -29.50 9.63
N SER A 318 10.62 -28.33 9.35
CA SER A 318 9.92 -27.04 9.44
C SER A 318 8.87 -26.85 8.34
N GLU A 319 9.09 -27.37 7.13
CA GLU A 319 8.20 -27.15 5.99
C GLU A 319 6.74 -27.58 6.25
N PRO A 320 6.44 -28.82 6.67
CA PRO A 320 5.06 -29.22 6.98
C PRO A 320 4.47 -28.45 8.17
N LEU A 321 5.30 -27.99 9.11
CA LEU A 321 4.84 -27.16 10.22
C LEU A 321 4.45 -25.76 9.74
N ILE A 322 5.23 -25.17 8.83
CA ILE A 322 4.91 -23.89 8.20
C ILE A 322 3.67 -24.02 7.30
N GLN A 323 3.48 -25.14 6.61
CA GLN A 323 2.24 -25.43 5.87
C GLN A 323 1.02 -25.43 6.79
N SER A 324 1.11 -26.05 7.97
CA SER A 324 0.06 -26.01 8.98
C SER A 324 -0.17 -24.59 9.53
N LEU A 325 0.88 -23.77 9.61
CA LEU A 325 0.81 -22.41 10.12
C LEU A 325 0.11 -21.45 9.15
N VAL A 326 0.42 -21.51 7.85
CA VAL A 326 0.01 -20.49 6.86
C VAL A 326 -0.79 -21.00 5.67
N GLY A 327 -0.93 -22.32 5.54
CA GLY A 327 -1.62 -22.98 4.44
C GLY A 327 -0.66 -23.61 3.44
N THR A 328 -1.04 -24.78 2.92
CA THR A 328 -0.26 -25.55 1.95
C THR A 328 -0.11 -24.82 0.61
N ASP A 329 -1.15 -24.11 0.18
CA ASP A 329 -1.18 -23.29 -1.03
C ASP A 329 -0.14 -22.16 -1.00
N VAL A 330 -0.01 -21.48 0.13
CA VAL A 330 0.94 -20.37 0.31
C VAL A 330 2.38 -20.89 0.28
N VAL A 331 2.66 -22.00 0.97
CA VAL A 331 4.00 -22.60 0.99
C VAL A 331 4.36 -23.17 -0.38
N ALA A 332 3.43 -23.83 -1.07
CA ALA A 332 3.66 -24.34 -2.42
C ALA A 332 4.05 -23.20 -3.38
N LYS A 333 3.33 -22.07 -3.35
CA LYS A 333 3.70 -20.86 -4.10
C LYS A 333 5.08 -20.32 -3.72
N ALA A 334 5.41 -20.29 -2.43
CA ALA A 334 6.70 -19.80 -1.92
C ALA A 334 7.91 -20.69 -2.24
N LEU A 335 7.69 -21.97 -2.59
CA LEU A 335 8.73 -22.91 -3.00
C LEU A 335 8.97 -22.92 -4.51
N LEU A 336 8.08 -22.33 -5.30
CA LEU A 336 8.34 -22.12 -6.71
C LEU A 336 9.53 -21.17 -6.87
N PRO A 337 10.40 -21.38 -7.88
CA PRO A 337 11.40 -20.37 -8.23
C PRO A 337 10.68 -19.03 -8.46
N PRO A 338 11.34 -17.89 -8.19
CA PRO A 338 10.75 -16.58 -8.47
C PRO A 338 10.31 -16.57 -9.92
N GLN A 339 9.01 -16.75 -10.16
CA GLN A 339 8.46 -16.58 -11.47
C GLN A 339 8.58 -15.08 -11.71
N THR A 340 9.27 -14.68 -12.78
CA THR A 340 9.02 -13.39 -13.40
C THR A 340 7.52 -13.32 -13.62
N ASP A 341 6.77 -12.57 -12.80
CA ASP A 341 5.31 -12.37 -12.80
C ASP A 341 4.59 -12.99 -14.02
N LEU A 342 4.44 -14.31 -14.03
CA LEU A 342 3.70 -15.02 -15.06
C LEU A 342 2.37 -15.37 -14.42
N LEU A 343 1.51 -14.35 -14.47
CA LEU A 343 0.12 -14.45 -14.92
C LEU A 343 -0.47 -15.85 -14.74
N THR A 344 -1.03 -16.13 -13.57
CA THR A 344 -1.99 -17.22 -13.44
C THR A 344 -3.33 -16.71 -12.93
N LYS A 345 -4.25 -16.63 -13.91
CA LYS A 345 -5.71 -16.72 -13.82
C LYS A 345 -6.47 -15.56 -13.19
N SER A 346 -6.56 -14.46 -13.91
CA SER A 346 -7.78 -13.98 -14.59
C SER A 346 -7.41 -12.73 -15.40
N ASN A 347 -8.28 -12.32 -16.31
CA ASN A 347 -8.20 -11.12 -17.16
C ASN A 347 -7.44 -11.22 -18.49
N LYS A 348 -8.29 -11.37 -19.52
CA LYS A 348 -8.11 -10.76 -20.84
C LYS A 348 -7.45 -9.37 -20.69
N SER A 349 -6.37 -9.14 -21.45
CA SER A 349 -5.67 -7.86 -21.65
C SER A 349 -4.44 -7.50 -20.78
N LEU A 350 -3.48 -8.40 -20.63
CA LEU A 350 -2.07 -7.96 -20.64
C LEU A 350 -1.44 -8.47 -21.94
N ALA A 351 -1.66 -7.72 -23.03
CA ALA A 351 -0.71 -7.79 -24.13
C ALA A 351 0.69 -7.55 -23.53
N SER A 352 1.64 -8.45 -23.79
CA SER A 352 3.03 -8.25 -23.38
C SER A 352 3.45 -6.86 -23.83
N ILE A 353 3.80 -5.99 -22.89
CA ILE A 353 4.16 -4.61 -23.21
C ILE A 353 5.35 -4.67 -24.15
N PRO A 354 5.24 -4.12 -25.38
CA PRO A 354 6.33 -4.16 -26.33
C PRO A 354 7.59 -3.55 -25.73
N GLU A 355 8.74 -4.13 -26.03
CA GLU A 355 10.02 -3.44 -25.79
C GLU A 355 10.09 -2.12 -26.56
N LEU A 356 11.08 -1.28 -26.24
CA LEU A 356 11.25 0.01 -26.90
C LEU A 356 11.28 -0.19 -28.42
N GLY A 357 10.35 0.46 -29.12
CA GLY A 357 10.24 0.36 -30.58
C GLY A 357 11.34 1.13 -31.31
N ASP A 358 11.20 1.20 -32.63
CA ASP A 358 12.08 2.03 -33.47
C ASP A 358 12.08 3.50 -33.02
N ILE A 359 13.28 4.06 -32.92
CA ILE A 359 13.55 5.45 -32.52
C ILE A 359 14.26 6.23 -33.63
N GLY A 360 14.21 5.77 -34.88
CA GLY A 360 14.85 6.45 -36.02
C GLY A 360 14.35 7.89 -36.26
N HIS A 361 13.15 8.24 -35.78
CA HIS A 361 12.60 9.60 -35.82
C HIS A 361 13.13 10.53 -34.72
N GLU A 362 13.94 10.00 -33.80
CA GLU A 362 14.50 10.75 -32.70
C GLU A 362 15.56 11.75 -33.18
N GLN A 363 15.42 13.01 -32.77
CA GLN A 363 16.38 14.05 -33.09
C GLN A 363 17.71 13.76 -32.37
N PRO A 364 18.86 13.68 -33.06
CA PRO A 364 20.15 13.44 -32.42
C PRO A 364 20.55 14.63 -31.55
N ILE A 365 21.39 14.36 -30.54
CA ILE A 365 21.97 15.43 -29.72
C ILE A 365 22.92 16.23 -30.63
N GLY A 366 22.63 17.54 -30.80
CA GLY A 366 23.47 18.42 -31.60
C GLY A 366 24.84 18.63 -30.97
N THR A 367 25.88 18.75 -31.79
CA THR A 367 27.24 19.13 -31.35
C THR A 367 27.34 20.64 -31.15
N PRO A 368 28.14 21.13 -30.17
CA PRO A 368 29.09 20.38 -29.32
C PRO A 368 28.51 19.88 -27.99
N GLU A 369 28.92 18.68 -27.57
CA GLU A 369 28.72 18.13 -26.23
C GLU A 369 30.04 18.23 -25.42
N SER A 370 29.95 18.65 -24.16
CA SER A 370 31.09 18.65 -23.22
C SER A 370 30.60 18.28 -21.83
N ILE A 371 30.48 16.98 -21.56
CA ILE A 371 29.93 16.46 -20.30
C ILE A 371 30.93 16.69 -19.16
N LEU A 372 30.73 17.78 -18.41
CA LEU A 372 31.58 18.21 -17.30
C LEU A 372 30.91 18.04 -15.93
N TYR A 373 29.59 17.86 -15.93
CA TYR A 373 28.75 17.82 -14.74
C TYR A 373 27.87 16.55 -14.75
N SER A 374 27.28 16.23 -13.59
CA SER A 374 26.33 15.13 -13.45
C SER A 374 24.90 15.64 -13.51
N ALA A 375 24.01 14.82 -14.07
CA ALA A 375 22.58 15.01 -13.99
C ALA A 375 21.90 13.66 -13.72
N LYS A 376 20.89 13.65 -12.84
CA LYS A 376 20.02 12.50 -12.56
C LYS A 376 18.58 12.87 -12.90
N LEU A 377 17.84 11.92 -13.47
CA LEU A 377 16.42 12.07 -13.78
C LEU A 377 15.58 11.39 -12.71
N LYS A 378 14.63 12.13 -12.14
CA LYS A 378 13.63 11.62 -11.21
C LYS A 378 12.25 11.74 -11.87
N GLY A 379 11.50 10.64 -11.91
CA GLY A 379 10.11 10.63 -12.36
C GLY A 379 9.15 10.39 -11.19
N THR A 380 8.01 11.07 -11.17
CA THR A 380 6.97 10.93 -10.14
C THR A 380 5.60 10.78 -10.79
N VAL A 381 4.84 9.76 -10.39
CA VAL A 381 3.43 9.61 -10.76
C VAL A 381 2.59 10.61 -9.94
N CYS A 382 1.72 11.35 -10.61
CA CYS A 382 0.92 12.42 -10.03
C CYS A 382 -0.57 12.22 -10.33
N MET A 383 -1.40 12.73 -9.41
CA MET A 383 -2.84 12.90 -9.60
C MET A 383 -3.20 14.34 -9.20
N GLY A 384 -3.69 15.13 -10.15
CA GLY A 384 -3.77 16.58 -10.00
C GLY A 384 -2.41 17.18 -9.61
N THR A 385 -2.36 17.85 -8.44
CA THR A 385 -1.13 18.40 -7.84
C THR A 385 -0.45 17.46 -6.86
N LYS A 386 -1.08 16.32 -6.52
CA LYS A 386 -0.58 15.36 -5.53
C LYS A 386 0.47 14.45 -6.16
N ARG A 387 1.64 14.35 -5.53
CA ARG A 387 2.69 13.39 -5.88
C ARG A 387 2.38 12.06 -5.18
N LEU A 388 2.26 10.98 -5.94
CA LEU A 388 1.86 9.68 -5.41
C LEU A 388 3.09 8.80 -5.09
N TRP A 389 3.86 8.40 -6.10
CA TRP A 389 5.09 7.63 -5.92
C TRP A 389 6.10 7.87 -7.04
N THR A 390 7.35 7.50 -6.80
CA THR A 390 8.45 7.58 -7.77
C THR A 390 8.25 6.56 -8.89
N VAL A 391 8.43 6.99 -10.15
CA VAL A 391 8.41 6.09 -11.32
C VAL A 391 9.53 5.06 -11.18
N THR A 392 9.19 3.79 -11.41
CA THR A 392 10.14 2.67 -11.38
C THR A 392 10.20 1.99 -12.75
N LYS A 393 10.89 0.85 -12.86
CA LYS A 393 10.91 0.03 -14.09
C LYS A 393 9.56 -0.68 -14.35
N ARG A 394 8.61 -0.61 -13.42
CA ARG A 394 7.29 -1.24 -13.57
C ARG A 394 6.43 -0.51 -14.60
N PRO A 395 5.53 -1.24 -15.28
CA PRO A 395 4.56 -0.61 -16.15
C PRO A 395 3.52 0.23 -15.41
N LEU A 396 3.24 1.40 -15.96
CA LEU A 396 2.24 2.33 -15.46
C LEU A 396 0.92 2.19 -16.25
N PRO A 397 -0.25 2.29 -15.60
CA PRO A 397 -1.51 2.34 -16.32
C PRO A 397 -1.64 3.59 -17.19
N LYS A 398 -2.43 3.50 -18.26
CA LYS A 398 -2.71 4.64 -19.14
C LYS A 398 -3.41 5.79 -18.41
N ASN A 399 -3.33 6.98 -18.99
CA ASN A 399 -4.06 8.20 -18.57
C ASN A 399 -3.66 8.76 -17.19
N HIS A 400 -2.40 8.61 -16.79
CA HIS A 400 -1.86 9.17 -15.56
C HIS A 400 -0.84 10.27 -15.85
N SER A 401 -0.75 11.25 -14.96
CA SER A 401 0.20 12.36 -15.07
C SER A 401 1.56 11.97 -14.49
N LEU A 402 2.63 12.38 -15.17
CA LEU A 402 4.01 12.19 -14.75
C LEU A 402 4.70 13.54 -14.60
N LEU A 403 5.48 13.70 -13.54
CA LEU A 403 6.37 14.83 -13.34
C LEU A 403 7.82 14.33 -13.33
N PHE A 404 8.63 14.89 -14.23
CA PHE A 404 10.05 14.60 -14.34
C PHE A 404 10.87 15.78 -13.87
N GLU A 405 11.93 15.52 -13.12
CA GLU A 405 12.82 16.53 -12.53
C GLU A 405 14.29 16.16 -12.78
N ILE A 406 15.11 17.14 -13.14
CA ILE A 406 16.55 16.99 -13.28
C ILE A 406 17.23 17.53 -12.02
N GLU A 407 17.99 16.65 -11.37
CA GLU A 407 18.94 17.01 -10.31
C GLU A 407 20.34 17.09 -10.91
N THR A 408 21.06 18.19 -10.73
CA THR A 408 22.37 18.39 -11.35
C THR A 408 23.29 19.28 -10.52
N ASN A 409 24.59 18.97 -10.52
CA ASN A 409 25.63 19.81 -9.94
C ASN A 409 26.13 20.92 -10.89
N THR A 410 25.50 21.10 -12.06
CA THR A 410 25.85 22.17 -13.02
C THR A 410 25.60 23.55 -12.38
N PRO A 411 26.58 24.47 -12.34
CA PRO A 411 26.40 25.81 -11.78
C PRO A 411 25.68 26.75 -12.76
N PRO A 412 24.89 27.72 -12.28
CA PRO A 412 24.24 28.72 -13.12
C PRO A 412 25.25 29.62 -13.88
N PRO A 413 24.82 30.33 -14.95
CA PRO A 413 23.53 30.17 -15.61
C PRO A 413 23.48 28.82 -16.36
N LYS A 414 22.29 28.20 -16.37
CA LYS A 414 22.05 26.90 -17.03
C LYS A 414 20.61 26.83 -17.53
N THR A 415 20.39 26.11 -18.62
CA THR A 415 19.06 25.82 -19.15
C THR A 415 18.84 24.32 -19.27
N PHE A 416 17.59 23.91 -19.41
CA PHE A 416 17.17 22.54 -19.51
C PHE A 416 16.46 22.29 -20.83
N LYS A 417 16.79 21.15 -21.45
CA LYS A 417 16.04 20.59 -22.56
C LYS A 417 15.64 19.16 -22.23
N TRP A 418 14.54 18.73 -22.82
CA TRP A 418 13.97 17.40 -22.64
C TRP A 418 13.80 16.75 -23.99
N ARG A 419 13.94 15.42 -24.03
CA ARG A 419 13.59 14.65 -25.22
C ARG A 419 12.66 13.54 -24.79
N VAL A 420 11.44 13.57 -25.32
CA VAL A 420 10.42 12.55 -25.10
C VAL A 420 10.23 11.81 -26.41
N THR A 421 10.58 10.52 -26.40
CA THR A 421 10.49 9.65 -27.57
C THR A 421 9.31 8.72 -27.41
N ASN A 422 8.23 9.01 -28.12
CA ASN A 422 7.08 8.12 -28.18
C ASN A 422 7.34 7.03 -29.21
N THR A 423 7.03 5.78 -28.86
CA THR A 423 7.13 4.63 -29.77
C THR A 423 5.84 3.80 -29.70
N GLY A 424 5.72 2.79 -30.57
CA GLY A 424 4.58 1.87 -30.57
C GLY A 424 3.43 2.29 -31.50
N GLU A 425 2.50 1.35 -31.69
CA GLU A 425 1.43 1.48 -32.69
C GLU A 425 0.40 2.55 -32.30
N GLU A 426 0.07 2.68 -31.02
CA GLU A 426 -0.90 3.70 -30.59
C GLU A 426 -0.39 5.13 -30.85
N ALA A 427 0.88 5.40 -30.54
CA ALA A 427 1.48 6.70 -30.80
C ALA A 427 1.60 6.97 -32.31
N ARG A 428 1.93 5.94 -33.11
CA ARG A 428 1.96 6.03 -34.59
C ARG A 428 0.58 6.33 -35.16
N SER A 429 -0.43 5.58 -34.75
CA SER A 429 -1.82 5.76 -35.18
C SER A 429 -2.36 7.15 -34.79
N ALA A 430 -1.89 7.71 -33.68
CA ALA A 430 -2.22 9.08 -33.25
C ALA A 430 -1.37 10.17 -33.92
N ASN A 431 -0.45 9.82 -34.84
CA ASN A 431 0.55 10.72 -35.42
C ASN A 431 1.39 11.49 -34.38
N ASP A 432 1.68 10.89 -33.24
CA ASP A 432 2.40 11.49 -32.11
C ASP A 432 3.70 10.73 -31.77
N LEU A 433 4.43 10.29 -32.78
CA LEU A 433 5.80 9.77 -32.64
C LEU A 433 6.76 10.93 -32.37
N ARG A 434 6.68 11.49 -31.15
CA ARG A 434 7.62 12.52 -30.66
C ARG A 434 9.04 11.96 -30.57
N GLY A 435 10.01 12.85 -30.71
CA GLY A 435 11.45 12.56 -30.60
C GLY A 435 12.35 13.80 -30.67
N GLY A 436 11.77 15.00 -30.79
CA GLY A 436 12.49 16.28 -30.78
C GLY A 436 12.77 16.82 -29.38
N PHE A 437 13.56 17.89 -29.31
CA PHE A 437 13.82 18.59 -28.05
C PHE A 437 12.68 19.53 -27.67
N ILE A 438 12.34 19.52 -26.38
CA ILE A 438 11.42 20.43 -25.72
C ILE A 438 12.27 21.33 -24.81
N GLU A 439 12.21 22.64 -25.03
CA GLU A 439 12.97 23.61 -24.23
C GLU A 439 12.11 24.11 -23.07
N THR A 440 12.64 24.01 -21.85
CA THR A 440 11.95 24.50 -20.64
C THR A 440 12.70 25.65 -19.97
N GLU A 441 13.71 26.20 -20.66
CA GLU A 441 14.57 27.28 -20.19
C GLU A 441 15.17 26.97 -18.81
N GLU A 442 14.87 27.76 -17.78
CA GLU A 442 15.41 27.57 -16.43
C GLU A 442 14.66 26.52 -15.60
N LYS A 443 13.54 25.99 -16.09
CA LYS A 443 12.75 24.99 -15.37
C LYS A 443 13.41 23.62 -15.48
N ASN A 444 13.86 23.09 -14.35
CA ASN A 444 14.44 21.76 -14.24
C ASN A 444 13.39 20.63 -14.19
N TYR A 445 12.13 20.91 -14.56
CA TYR A 445 11.06 19.92 -14.57
C TYR A 445 10.27 19.91 -15.87
N HIS A 446 9.68 18.75 -16.20
CA HIS A 446 8.81 18.53 -17.36
C HIS A 446 7.63 17.63 -17.00
N LYS A 447 6.47 17.90 -17.60
CA LYS A 447 5.24 17.13 -17.35
C LYS A 447 4.87 16.29 -18.56
N GLU A 448 4.44 15.06 -18.31
CA GLU A 448 4.00 14.11 -19.34
C GLU A 448 2.77 13.33 -18.91
N THR A 449 2.19 12.56 -19.82
CA THR A 449 1.06 11.67 -19.53
C THR A 449 1.27 10.28 -20.10
N THR A 450 0.77 9.24 -19.44
CA THR A 450 0.84 7.85 -19.92
C THR A 450 -0.23 7.56 -20.99
N ARG A 451 -0.24 8.31 -22.10
CA ARG A 451 -1.34 8.26 -23.08
C ARG A 451 -1.33 7.01 -23.98
N TYR A 452 -0.16 6.49 -24.30
CA TYR A 452 0.00 5.46 -25.33
C TYR A 452 0.51 4.16 -24.70
N PHE A 453 -0.12 3.04 -25.03
CA PHE A 453 0.38 1.71 -24.69
C PHE A 453 1.72 1.44 -25.40
N GLY A 454 2.70 0.93 -24.66
CA GLY A 454 4.03 0.64 -25.21
C GLY A 454 5.16 1.03 -24.26
N THR A 455 6.40 1.01 -24.78
CA THR A 455 7.57 1.50 -24.07
C THR A 455 8.02 2.82 -24.68
N HIS A 456 8.11 3.86 -23.86
CA HIS A 456 8.48 5.21 -24.25
C HIS A 456 9.79 5.60 -23.57
N ARG A 457 10.46 6.63 -24.07
CA ARG A 457 11.75 7.06 -23.55
C ARG A 457 11.71 8.54 -23.20
N ILE A 458 12.30 8.91 -22.07
CA ILE A 458 12.49 10.30 -21.69
C ILE A 458 13.92 10.55 -21.21
N GLU A 459 14.47 11.70 -21.60
CA GLU A 459 15.80 12.16 -21.24
C GLU A 459 15.80 13.65 -20.90
N GLY A 460 16.63 14.02 -19.93
CA GLY A 460 16.91 15.39 -19.55
C GLY A 460 18.34 15.81 -19.91
N PHE A 461 18.48 17.05 -20.35
CA PHE A 461 19.74 17.66 -20.79
C PHE A 461 19.93 19.01 -20.13
N VAL A 462 21.15 19.29 -19.68
CA VAL A 462 21.54 20.55 -19.04
C VAL A 462 22.51 21.27 -19.95
N TYR A 463 22.17 22.50 -20.32
CA TYR A 463 22.96 23.33 -21.21
C TYR A 463 23.56 24.51 -20.45
N LYS A 464 24.79 24.88 -20.83
CA LYS A 464 25.48 26.09 -20.36
C LYS A 464 26.15 26.76 -21.55
N ASN A 465 25.85 28.04 -21.79
CA ASN A 465 26.37 28.82 -22.92
C ASN A 465 26.16 28.12 -24.29
N GLY A 466 25.00 27.48 -24.49
CA GLY A 466 24.67 26.76 -25.72
C GLY A 466 25.30 25.37 -25.86
N VAL A 467 26.12 24.92 -24.91
CA VAL A 467 26.78 23.60 -24.92
C VAL A 467 26.05 22.66 -23.97
N CYS A 468 25.80 21.41 -24.38
CA CYS A 468 25.28 20.38 -23.49
C CYS A 468 26.39 19.94 -22.53
N VAL A 469 26.21 20.19 -21.22
CA VAL A 469 27.24 19.98 -20.19
C VAL A 469 26.92 18.87 -19.19
N ALA A 470 25.67 18.40 -19.15
CA ALA A 470 25.25 17.18 -18.46
C ALA A 470 23.99 16.60 -19.11
N ARG A 471 23.79 15.29 -18.98
CA ARG A 471 22.56 14.59 -19.38
C ARG A 471 22.25 13.47 -18.41
N THR A 472 20.97 13.16 -18.25
CA THR A 472 20.51 12.17 -17.27
C THR A 472 20.67 10.72 -17.72
N GLY A 473 20.82 10.50 -19.03
CA GLY A 473 20.57 9.20 -19.65
C GLY A 473 19.06 8.88 -19.75
N PRO A 474 18.69 7.85 -20.52
CA PRO A 474 17.30 7.52 -20.80
C PRO A 474 16.62 6.80 -19.63
N MET A 475 15.43 7.25 -19.30
CA MET A 475 14.47 6.52 -18.50
C MET A 475 13.40 5.93 -19.42
N LEU A 476 13.18 4.62 -19.32
CA LEU A 476 12.13 3.93 -20.06
C LEU A 476 10.83 3.94 -19.25
N ILE A 477 9.74 4.33 -19.91
CA ILE A 477 8.39 4.38 -19.34
C ILE A 477 7.58 3.31 -20.04
N LYS A 478 7.31 2.20 -19.33
CA LYS A 478 6.44 1.13 -19.81
C LYS A 478 4.99 1.49 -19.47
N ILE A 479 4.08 1.43 -20.44
CA ILE A 479 2.68 1.77 -20.25
C ILE A 479 1.81 0.58 -20.60
N ARG A 480 0.95 0.15 -19.66
CA ARG A 480 -0.06 -0.91 -19.83
C ARG A 480 -1.45 -0.31 -20.04
N ASN A 481 -2.31 -1.07 -20.72
CA ASN A 481 -3.74 -0.75 -20.80
C ASN A 481 -4.43 -0.85 -19.43
#